data_AF-A0A382VTY1-F1
#
_entry.id   AF-A0A382VTY1-F1
#
_cell.length_a   1.000
_cell.length_b   1.000
_cell.length_c   1.000
_cell.angle_alpha   90.00
_cell.angle_beta   90.00
_cell.angle_gamma   90.00
#
_symmetry.space_group_name_H-M   'P 1'
#
loop_
_entity.id
_entity.type
_entity.pdbx_description
1 polymer ?
#
loop_
_entity_poly.entity_id
_entity_poly.type
_entity_poly.pdbx_seq_one_letter_code
_entity_poly.pdbx_strand_id
1 'polypeptide(L)'
;MPSITLPDGSTKDFEQSISIDDLAKSIGPGLARSAIAGKINETLYDLSYVIEKDCSVSIITKETSEGLDIIRHSTAHLMAHAVKLLYPKVEITIGPVIENGFYYDFAIGTPFTDQNLES
;
A
#
# COMPACT_ATOMS: atom_id res chain seq x y z
N MET A 1 -25.93 0.09 1.46
CA MET A 1 -25.92 1.04 0.33
C MET A 1 -25.11 2.23 0.78
N PRO A 2 -23.80 2.25 0.52
CA PRO A 2 -22.96 3.39 0.90
C PRO A 2 -23.08 4.52 -0.13
N SER A 3 -23.24 5.75 0.37
CA SER A 3 -22.99 6.99 -0.36
C SER A 3 -21.55 7.44 -0.11
N ILE A 4 -20.71 7.44 -1.15
CA ILE A 4 -19.29 7.77 -1.06
C ILE A 4 -19.03 9.17 -1.60
N THR A 5 -18.45 10.03 -0.77
CA THR A 5 -18.05 11.40 -1.15
C THR A 5 -16.60 11.42 -1.60
N LEU A 6 -16.33 12.01 -2.76
CA LEU A 6 -15.01 12.19 -3.33
C LEU A 6 -14.41 13.57 -2.99
N PRO A 7 -13.09 13.77 -3.18
CA PRO A 7 -12.43 15.03 -2.79
C PRO A 7 -12.91 16.26 -3.56
N ASP A 8 -13.48 16.07 -4.76
CA ASP A 8 -14.09 17.14 -5.56
C ASP A 8 -15.50 17.52 -5.09
N GLY A 9 -15.99 16.88 -4.02
CA GLY A 9 -17.33 17.07 -3.46
C GLY A 9 -18.42 16.28 -4.18
N SER A 10 -18.09 15.54 -5.25
CA SER A 10 -19.05 14.66 -5.90
C SER A 10 -19.36 13.44 -5.03
N THR A 11 -20.57 12.91 -5.18
CA THR A 11 -21.01 11.70 -4.47
C THR A 11 -21.31 10.57 -5.45
N LYS A 12 -21.04 9.33 -5.02
CA LYS A 12 -21.38 8.10 -5.75
C LYS A 12 -22.11 7.15 -4.81
N ASP A 13 -23.33 6.80 -5.20
CA ASP A 13 -24.17 5.83 -4.49
C ASP A 13 -23.97 4.43 -5.03
N PHE A 14 -23.90 3.45 -4.12
CA PHE A 14 -23.78 2.03 -4.47
C PHE A 14 -24.87 1.20 -3.80
N GLU A 15 -25.42 0.23 -4.54
CA GLU A 15 -26.51 -0.64 -4.06
C GLU A 15 -26.02 -1.69 -3.04
N GLN A 16 -24.73 -1.99 -3.04
CA GLN A 16 -24.08 -2.96 -2.16
C GLN A 16 -22.78 -2.41 -1.60
N SER A 17 -22.22 -3.09 -0.59
CA SER A 17 -20.86 -2.80 -0.13
C SER A 17 -19.87 -3.06 -1.27
N ILE A 18 -18.92 -2.15 -1.45
CA ILE A 18 -17.92 -2.22 -2.53
C ILE A 18 -16.52 -2.07 -1.96
N SER A 19 -15.51 -2.59 -2.65
CA SER A 19 -14.12 -2.33 -2.26
C SER A 19 -13.65 -0.94 -2.70
N ILE A 20 -12.54 -0.46 -2.14
CA ILE A 20 -11.86 0.75 -2.62
C ILE A 20 -11.40 0.59 -4.08
N ASP A 21 -10.99 -0.63 -4.49
CA ASP A 21 -10.68 -0.97 -5.87
C ASP A 21 -11.91 -0.80 -6.79
N ASP A 22 -13.07 -1.31 -6.38
CA ASP A 22 -14.32 -1.15 -7.12
C ASP A 22 -14.72 0.32 -7.27
N LEU A 23 -14.53 1.12 -6.21
CA LEU A 23 -14.74 2.57 -6.25
C LEU A 23 -13.82 3.20 -7.31
N ALA A 24 -12.53 2.89 -7.29
CA ALA A 24 -11.56 3.43 -8.26
C ALA A 24 -11.93 3.05 -9.71
N LYS A 25 -12.35 1.79 -9.94
CA LYS A 25 -12.86 1.30 -11.23
C LYS A 25 -14.11 2.05 -11.68
N SER A 26 -15.02 2.39 -10.76
CA SER A 26 -16.24 3.16 -11.06
C SER A 26 -15.97 4.61 -11.46
N ILE A 27 -14.80 5.16 -11.11
CA ILE A 27 -14.37 6.51 -11.49
C ILE A 27 -13.71 6.46 -12.88
N GLY A 28 -12.84 5.48 -13.12
CA GLY A 28 -12.33 5.22 -14.46
C GLY A 28 -11.13 4.27 -14.47
N PRO A 29 -10.89 3.59 -15.61
CA PRO A 29 -9.84 2.57 -15.73
C PRO A 29 -8.43 3.13 -15.51
N GLY A 30 -8.20 4.41 -15.86
CA GLY A 30 -6.93 5.08 -15.60
C GLY A 30 -6.64 5.25 -14.11
N LEU A 31 -7.63 5.70 -13.33
CA LEU A 31 -7.49 5.85 -11.89
C LEU A 31 -7.33 4.49 -11.21
N ALA A 32 -8.16 3.50 -11.59
CA ALA A 32 -8.04 2.14 -11.07
C ALA A 32 -6.64 1.55 -11.27
N ARG A 33 -6.02 1.79 -12.43
CA ARG A 33 -4.66 1.32 -12.71
C ARG A 33 -3.60 2.02 -11.86
N SER A 34 -3.82 3.27 -11.49
CA SER A 34 -2.88 4.08 -10.69
C SER A 34 -3.13 4.01 -9.19
N ALA A 35 -4.24 3.39 -8.76
CA ALA A 35 -4.61 3.27 -7.36
C ALA A 35 -3.64 2.35 -6.61
N ILE A 36 -3.25 2.79 -5.41
CA ILE A 36 -2.33 2.06 -4.51
C ILE A 36 -3.07 1.70 -3.22
N ALA A 37 -3.87 2.62 -2.70
CA ALA A 37 -4.66 2.47 -1.48
C ALA A 37 -5.85 3.44 -1.55
N GLY A 38 -6.69 3.44 -0.51
CA GLY A 38 -7.64 4.52 -0.28
C GLY A 38 -7.49 5.10 1.12
N LYS A 39 -7.84 6.37 1.25
CA LYS A 39 -7.91 7.08 2.52
C LYS A 39 -9.37 7.35 2.84
N ILE A 40 -9.85 6.79 3.94
CA ILE A 40 -11.20 7.03 4.45
C ILE A 40 -11.06 7.92 5.67
N ASN A 41 -11.58 9.15 5.57
CA ASN A 41 -11.27 10.23 6.52
C ASN A 41 -9.75 10.44 6.65
N GLU A 42 -9.15 10.07 7.79
CA GLU A 42 -7.70 10.20 8.05
C GLU A 42 -6.95 8.86 8.12
N THR A 43 -7.62 7.75 7.78
CA THR A 43 -7.03 6.41 7.88
C THR A 43 -6.82 5.79 6.50
N LEU A 44 -5.63 5.23 6.29
CA LEU A 44 -5.27 4.51 5.07
C LEU A 44 -5.77 3.06 5.13
N TYR A 45 -6.29 2.59 4.02
CA TYR A 45 -6.81 1.24 3.84
C TYR A 45 -6.34 0.66 2.50
N ASP A 46 -6.10 -0.64 2.47
CA ASP A 46 -5.81 -1.38 1.24
C ASP A 46 -6.97 -1.27 0.23
N LEU A 47 -6.66 -1.44 -1.06
CA LEU A 47 -7.66 -1.43 -2.12
C LEU A 47 -8.74 -2.51 -1.93
N SER A 48 -8.42 -3.61 -1.26
CA SER A 48 -9.35 -4.70 -0.93
C SER A 48 -10.30 -4.37 0.23
N TYR A 49 -10.11 -3.26 0.93
CA TYR A 49 -10.99 -2.86 2.03
C TYR A 49 -12.41 -2.59 1.53
N VAL A 50 -13.39 -3.16 2.23
CA VAL A 50 -14.81 -3.08 1.88
C VAL A 50 -15.48 -1.91 2.60
N ILE A 51 -16.10 -1.02 1.82
CA ILE A 51 -16.88 0.11 2.29
C ILE A 51 -18.33 -0.32 2.46
N GLU A 52 -18.82 -0.33 3.69
CA GLU A 52 -20.18 -0.75 4.03
C GLU A 52 -21.13 0.41 4.34
N LYS A 53 -20.56 1.59 4.67
CA LYS A 53 -21.27 2.76 5.18
C LYS A 53 -20.79 4.02 4.45
N ASP A 54 -21.62 5.04 4.52
CA ASP A 54 -21.32 6.37 3.98
C ASP A 54 -20.01 6.90 4.54
N CYS A 55 -19.15 7.41 3.67
CA CYS A 55 -17.86 7.95 4.04
C CYS A 55 -17.27 8.84 2.94
N SER A 56 -16.25 9.62 3.31
CA SER A 56 -15.42 10.34 2.37
C SER A 56 -14.18 9.51 2.03
N VAL A 57 -13.92 9.33 0.73
CA VAL A 57 -12.80 8.51 0.26
C VAL A 57 -11.94 9.29 -0.73
N SER A 58 -10.63 9.28 -0.48
CA SER A 58 -9.60 9.74 -1.42
C SER A 58 -8.84 8.53 -1.95
N ILE A 59 -8.70 8.41 -3.27
CA ILE A 59 -7.83 7.38 -3.87
C ILE A 59 -6.39 7.84 -3.78
N ILE A 60 -5.55 6.97 -3.21
CA ILE A 60 -4.11 7.19 -3.06
C ILE A 60 -3.42 6.63 -4.29
N THR A 61 -2.60 7.46 -4.95
CA THR A 61 -1.77 7.09 -6.10
C THR A 61 -0.31 7.44 -5.82
N LYS A 62 0.62 7.08 -6.72
CA LYS A 62 2.05 7.41 -6.55
C LYS A 62 2.33 8.91 -6.50
N GLU A 63 1.42 9.74 -7.00
CA GLU A 63 1.51 11.20 -7.01
C GLU A 63 1.04 11.83 -5.69
N THR A 64 0.41 11.06 -4.80
CA THR A 64 0.01 11.52 -3.46
C THR A 64 1.17 11.41 -2.48
N SER A 65 1.16 12.25 -1.44
CA SER A 65 2.20 12.24 -0.38
C SER A 65 2.36 10.87 0.27
N GLU A 66 1.24 10.20 0.56
CA GLU A 66 1.19 8.91 1.24
C GLU A 66 1.56 7.75 0.30
N GLY A 67 1.35 7.91 -1.01
CA GLY A 67 1.55 6.84 -1.99
C GLY A 67 2.99 6.34 -2.06
N LEU A 68 3.97 7.25 -1.98
CA LEU A 68 5.38 6.88 -1.99
C LEU A 68 5.77 6.08 -0.74
N ASP A 69 5.21 6.40 0.41
CA ASP A 69 5.47 5.68 1.65
C ASP A 69 4.90 4.26 1.61
N ILE A 70 3.71 4.06 1.06
CA ILE A 70 3.13 2.73 0.87
C ILE A 70 3.98 1.88 -0.10
N ILE A 71 4.47 2.49 -1.18
CA ILE A 71 5.39 1.81 -2.12
C ILE A 71 6.67 1.38 -1.40
N ARG A 72 7.28 2.28 -0.61
CA ARG A 72 8.51 1.98 0.16
C ARG A 72 8.27 0.86 1.16
N HIS A 73 7.13 0.86 1.86
CA HIS A 73 6.76 -0.19 2.81
C HIS A 73 6.63 -1.56 2.11
N SER A 74 5.93 -1.59 0.97
CA SER A 74 5.78 -2.81 0.17
C SER A 74 7.12 -3.29 -0.38
N THR A 75 8.03 -2.37 -0.73
CA THR A 75 9.37 -2.70 -1.21
C THR A 75 10.25 -3.27 -0.08
N ALA A 76 10.10 -2.79 1.15
CA ALA A 76 10.75 -3.40 2.32
C ALA A 76 10.31 -4.86 2.49
N HIS A 77 9.01 -5.14 2.36
CA HIS A 77 8.52 -6.53 2.39
C HIS A 77 9.05 -7.37 1.23
N LEU A 78 9.14 -6.81 0.03
CA LEU A 78 9.73 -7.50 -1.13
C LEU A 78 11.19 -7.87 -0.86
N MET A 79 11.98 -6.95 -0.30
CA MET A 79 13.36 -7.21 0.09
C MET A 79 13.45 -8.31 1.15
N ALA A 80 12.64 -8.24 2.21
CA ALA A 80 12.62 -9.28 3.24
C ALA A 80 12.21 -10.65 2.70
N HIS A 81 11.27 -10.70 1.76
CA HIS A 81 10.91 -11.94 1.09
C HIS A 81 12.08 -12.50 0.26
N ALA A 82 12.75 -11.68 -0.54
CA ALA A 82 13.92 -12.09 -1.31
C ALA A 82 15.06 -12.60 -0.40
N VAL A 83 15.37 -11.88 0.67
CA VAL A 83 16.37 -12.28 1.67
C VAL A 83 16.00 -13.61 2.32
N LYS A 84 14.72 -13.85 2.64
CA LYS A 84 14.27 -15.12 3.21
C LYS A 84 14.37 -16.29 2.24
N LEU A 85 14.18 -16.05 0.93
CA LEU A 85 14.36 -17.07 -0.10
C LEU A 85 15.84 -17.46 -0.26
N LEU A 86 16.74 -16.46 -0.29
CA LEU A 86 18.18 -16.67 -0.44
C LEU A 86 18.85 -17.21 0.83
N TYR A 87 18.38 -16.78 2.00
CA TYR A 87 18.92 -17.13 3.32
C TYR A 87 17.81 -17.68 4.22
N PRO A 88 17.35 -18.94 4.04
CA PRO A 88 16.17 -19.47 4.74
C PRO A 88 16.23 -19.40 6.28
N LYS A 89 17.43 -19.41 6.86
CA LYS A 89 17.66 -19.34 8.30
C LYS A 89 17.67 -17.91 8.88
N VAL A 90 17.63 -16.88 8.04
CA VAL A 90 17.61 -15.48 8.49
C VAL A 90 16.33 -15.20 9.28
N GLU A 91 16.44 -14.46 10.37
CA GLU A 91 15.28 -14.00 11.13
C GLU A 91 14.98 -12.55 10.77
N ILE A 92 13.70 -12.29 10.45
CA ILE A 92 13.18 -10.99 10.02
C ILE A 92 12.72 -10.25 11.27
N THR A 93 13.15 -8.99 11.47
CA THR A 93 12.77 -8.21 12.65
C THR A 93 11.89 -7.01 12.28
N ILE A 94 12.45 -5.81 12.09
CA ILE A 94 11.72 -4.57 11.78
C ILE A 94 12.15 -4.02 10.43
N GLY A 95 11.20 -3.47 9.67
CA GLY A 95 11.48 -2.84 8.37
C GLY A 95 10.61 -1.61 8.11
N PRO A 96 10.90 -0.47 8.75
CA PRO A 96 10.10 0.74 8.60
C PRO A 96 10.48 1.52 7.34
N VAL A 97 9.54 2.36 6.91
CA VAL A 97 9.79 3.45 5.97
C VAL A 97 10.50 4.60 6.71
N ILE A 98 11.40 5.28 6.02
CA ILE A 98 12.10 6.49 6.47
C ILE A 98 11.98 7.58 5.40
N GLU A 99 12.33 8.83 5.74
CA GLU A 99 12.13 10.01 4.87
C GLU A 99 12.54 9.79 3.40
N ASN A 100 13.69 9.13 3.17
CA ASN A 100 14.25 8.92 1.84
C ASN A 100 14.36 7.45 1.43
N GLY A 101 13.62 6.54 2.07
CA GLY A 101 13.69 5.11 1.72
C GLY A 101 13.05 4.20 2.75
N PHE A 102 13.66 3.03 2.93
CA PHE A 102 13.30 2.04 3.93
C PHE A 102 14.56 1.25 4.30
N TYR A 103 14.52 0.54 5.42
CA TYR A 103 15.50 -0.49 5.75
C TYR A 103 14.78 -1.74 6.26
N TYR A 104 15.54 -2.82 6.46
CA TYR A 104 15.04 -3.99 7.15
C TYR A 104 16.18 -4.62 7.96
N ASP A 105 15.91 -4.85 9.23
CA ASP A 105 16.83 -5.51 10.15
C ASP A 105 16.68 -7.05 10.03
N PHE A 106 17.83 -7.71 9.95
CA PHE A 106 17.92 -9.17 9.84
C PHE A 106 18.88 -9.72 10.89
N ALA A 107 18.45 -10.72 11.65
CA ALA A 107 19.36 -11.50 12.47
C ALA A 107 19.92 -12.66 11.62
N ILE A 108 21.23 -12.62 11.39
CA ILE A 108 21.96 -13.55 10.53
C ILE A 108 23.29 -13.93 11.17
N GLY A 109 23.72 -15.18 10.98
CA GLY A 109 24.99 -15.67 11.53
C GLY A 109 26.23 -15.16 10.79
N THR A 110 26.10 -14.83 9.50
CA THR A 110 27.17 -14.25 8.68
C THR A 110 26.68 -12.92 8.11
N PRO A 111 27.37 -11.80 8.37
CA PRO A 111 26.96 -10.50 7.85
C PRO A 111 26.88 -10.48 6.33
N PHE A 112 25.98 -9.65 5.79
CA PHE A 112 25.94 -9.38 4.36
C PHE A 112 27.20 -8.63 3.91
N THR A 113 27.59 -8.90 2.67
CA THR A 113 28.66 -8.24 1.93
C THR A 113 28.06 -7.59 0.68
N ASP A 114 28.80 -6.70 0.02
CA ASP A 114 28.32 -6.04 -1.21
C ASP A 114 27.93 -7.06 -2.30
N GLN A 115 28.65 -8.18 -2.39
CA GLN A 115 28.33 -9.25 -3.33
C GLN A 115 26.95 -9.90 -3.06
N ASN A 116 26.49 -9.90 -1.80
CA ASN A 116 25.16 -10.41 -1.45
C ASN A 116 24.03 -9.48 -1.88
N LEU A 117 24.33 -8.20 -2.16
CA LEU A 117 23.35 -7.22 -2.62
C LEU A 117 23.10 -7.30 -4.13
N GLU A 118 24.07 -7.79 -4.89
CA GLU A 118 24.01 -7.87 -6.36
C GLU A 118 23.45 -9.19 -6.91
N SER A 119 23.33 -10.22 -6.05
CA SER A 119 22.91 -11.60 -6.40
C SER A 119 21.41 -11.79 -6.46
#